data_AF-A0A5C4Y057-F1
#
_entry.id   AF-A0A5C4Y057-F1
#
_cell.length_a   1.000
_cell.length_b   1.000
_cell.length_c   1.000
_cell.angle_alpha   90.00
_cell.angle_beta   90.00
_cell.angle_gamma   90.00
#
_symmetry.space_group_name_H-M   'P 1'
#
loop_
_entity.id
_entity.type
_entity.pdbx_description
1 polymer ?
#
loop_
_entity_poly.entity_id
_entity_poly.type
_entity_poly.pdbx_seq_one_letter_code
_entity_poly.pdbx_strand_id
1 'polypeptide(L)'
;VAFHEEEARSRRGLKARLTRHQGWFFLPLLLLAGANLHVASARALAARGAKGRWTDVALLAAHWGLYLTGLLLVMTPLQALAFVVVHLAVLGVCMAGAFAPNHVGMPVIDRGARLDFLSRQVLTSRNVSGGAWVDFAMGGLNRQVEHHLFPSMPRPNLPRVQPIVRAFCDEHGIAYTEQTLVGSYRSIIGHLNRVGLKAGDPFTCQSAAHLRA
;
A
#
# COMPACT_ATOMS: atom_id res chain seq x y z
N VAL A 1 5.57 4.88 8.88
CA VAL A 1 6.17 5.50 7.67
C VAL A 1 5.58 6.90 7.54
N ALA A 2 6.36 7.91 7.19
CA ALA A 2 5.86 9.25 6.85
C ALA A 2 5.77 9.36 5.32
N PHE A 3 4.59 9.71 4.82
CA PHE A 3 4.34 9.92 3.40
C PHE A 3 4.36 11.40 3.01
N HIS A 4 4.22 12.30 4.00
CA HIS A 4 4.31 13.74 3.84
C HIS A 4 5.58 14.27 4.50
N GLU A 5 6.20 15.27 3.88
CA GLU A 5 7.41 15.92 4.41
C GLU A 5 7.13 16.60 5.76
N GLU A 6 5.94 17.19 5.96
CA GLU A 6 5.52 17.82 7.21
C GLU A 6 5.51 16.83 8.39
N GLU A 7 4.92 15.66 8.18
CA GLU A 7 4.87 14.61 9.20
C GLU A 7 6.29 14.14 9.54
N ALA A 8 7.14 13.97 8.52
CA ALA A 8 8.54 13.60 8.72
C ALA A 8 9.33 14.67 9.50
N ARG A 9 9.09 15.97 9.25
CA ARG A 9 9.74 17.10 9.96
C ARG A 9 9.34 17.20 11.43
N SER A 10 8.12 16.79 11.78
CA SER A 10 7.64 16.79 13.16
C SER A 10 8.34 15.77 14.07
N ARG A 11 9.01 14.76 13.50
CA ARG A 11 9.63 13.68 14.26
C ARG A 11 10.98 14.12 14.85
N ARG A 12 11.25 13.72 16.10
CA ARG A 12 12.52 14.01 16.81
C ARG A 12 13.22 12.72 17.28
N GLY A 13 14.50 12.84 17.62
CA GLY A 13 15.30 11.76 18.21
C GLY A 13 15.40 10.51 17.31
N LEU A 14 15.19 9.33 17.90
CA LEU A 14 15.24 8.04 17.19
C LEU A 14 14.23 7.97 16.03
N LYS A 15 13.02 8.52 16.21
CA LYS A 15 11.99 8.55 15.15
C LYS A 15 12.45 9.34 13.93
N ALA A 16 13.19 10.43 14.12
CA ALA A 16 13.76 11.21 13.02
C ALA A 16 14.83 10.41 12.26
N ARG A 17 15.74 9.75 12.98
CA ARG A 17 16.80 8.90 12.40
C ARG A 17 16.22 7.76 11.56
N LEU A 18 15.23 7.05 12.10
CA LEU A 18 14.53 5.98 11.38
C LEU A 18 13.78 6.53 10.15
N THR A 19 13.20 7.73 10.25
CA THR A 19 12.46 8.35 9.15
C THR A 19 13.37 8.72 7.97
N ARG A 20 14.63 9.14 8.22
CA ARG A 20 15.60 9.45 7.15
C ARG A 20 15.92 8.26 6.24
N HIS A 21 15.83 7.04 6.76
CA HIS A 21 16.10 5.80 6.02
C HIS A 21 14.85 4.91 5.92
N GLN A 22 13.65 5.48 6.06
CA GLN A 22 12.41 4.71 6.09
C GLN A 22 12.14 3.87 4.85
N GLY A 23 12.74 4.22 3.70
CA GLY A 23 12.65 3.41 2.49
C GLY A 23 13.28 2.02 2.68
N TRP A 24 14.40 1.91 3.39
CA TRP A 24 15.02 0.60 3.68
C TRP A 24 14.21 -0.22 4.68
N PHE A 25 13.54 0.46 5.61
CA PHE A 25 12.64 -0.21 6.56
C PHE A 25 11.33 -0.66 5.92
N PHE A 26 11.01 -0.22 4.69
CA PHE A 26 9.77 -0.62 4.02
C PHE A 26 9.63 -2.14 3.90
N LEU A 27 10.67 -2.83 3.42
CA LEU A 27 10.66 -4.29 3.23
C LEU A 27 10.47 -5.07 4.55
N PRO A 28 11.26 -4.85 5.62
CA PRO A 28 11.02 -5.55 6.89
C PRO A 28 9.67 -5.14 7.53
N LEU A 29 9.17 -3.93 7.30
CA LEU A 29 7.85 -3.52 7.78
C LEU A 29 6.69 -4.25 7.08
N LEU A 30 6.90 -4.84 5.90
CA LEU A 30 5.87 -5.69 5.27
C LEU A 30 5.51 -6.89 6.15
N LEU A 31 6.48 -7.45 6.89
CA LEU A 31 6.23 -8.55 7.85
C LEU A 31 5.28 -8.15 8.98
N LEU A 32 5.12 -6.84 9.24
CA LEU A 32 4.21 -6.34 10.26
C LEU A 32 2.87 -5.88 9.69
N ALA A 33 2.72 -5.84 8.35
CA ALA A 33 1.51 -5.34 7.72
C ALA A 33 0.29 -6.21 8.03
N GLY A 34 0.45 -7.54 8.05
CA GLY A 34 -0.63 -8.47 8.39
C GLY A 34 -1.15 -8.23 9.82
N ALA A 35 -0.24 -8.13 10.80
CA ALA A 35 -0.61 -7.78 12.17
C ALA A 35 -1.26 -6.39 12.27
N ASN A 36 -0.73 -5.40 11.55
CA ASN A 36 -1.27 -4.04 11.54
C ASN A 36 -2.71 -3.99 11.01
N LEU A 37 -3.05 -4.79 9.98
CA LEU A 37 -4.42 -4.89 9.48
C LEU A 37 -5.38 -5.42 10.55
N HIS A 38 -4.98 -6.44 11.31
CA HIS A 38 -5.82 -6.96 12.40
C HIS A 38 -6.00 -5.96 13.53
N VAL A 39 -4.94 -5.23 13.91
CA VAL A 39 -5.04 -4.13 14.88
C VAL A 39 -5.96 -3.02 14.37
N ALA A 40 -5.89 -2.69 13.08
CA ALA A 40 -6.77 -1.70 12.46
C ALA A 40 -8.23 -2.17 12.47
N SER A 41 -8.51 -3.43 12.16
CA SER A 41 -9.85 -4.03 12.25
C SER A 41 -10.41 -3.96 13.67
N ALA A 42 -9.61 -4.30 14.69
CA ALA A 42 -10.03 -4.20 16.09
C ALA A 42 -10.35 -2.76 16.51
N ARG A 43 -9.51 -1.79 16.09
CA ARG A 43 -9.76 -0.35 16.34
C ARG A 43 -11.01 0.15 15.64
N ALA A 44 -11.27 -0.30 14.41
CA ALA A 44 -12.48 0.06 13.66
C ALA A 44 -13.75 -0.43 14.37
N LEU A 45 -13.72 -1.62 14.97
CA LEU A 45 -14.84 -2.15 15.76
C LEU A 45 -15.04 -1.44 17.10
N ALA A 46 -13.95 -0.95 17.69
CA ALA A 46 -14.01 -0.15 18.91
C ALA A 46 -14.49 1.29 18.66
N ALA A 47 -14.43 1.77 17.42
CA ALA A 47 -14.87 3.12 17.05
C ALA A 47 -16.39 3.28 17.18
N ARG A 48 -16.83 4.48 17.61
CA ARG A 48 -18.26 4.79 17.72
C ARG A 48 -18.89 4.84 16.32
N GLY A 49 -20.08 4.24 16.17
CA GLY A 49 -20.87 4.30 14.93
C GLY A 49 -20.60 3.19 13.90
N ALA A 50 -19.86 2.14 14.26
CA ALA A 50 -19.69 0.96 13.40
C ALA A 50 -21.04 0.26 13.15
N LYS A 51 -21.56 0.37 11.93
CA LYS A 51 -22.77 -0.34 11.48
C LYS A 51 -22.47 -1.85 11.45
N GLY A 52 -23.38 -2.68 11.96
CA GLY A 52 -23.19 -4.14 11.95
C GLY A 52 -22.12 -4.66 12.93
N ARG A 53 -21.65 -3.84 13.88
CA ARG A 53 -20.55 -4.17 14.80
C ARG A 53 -20.62 -5.55 15.42
N TRP A 54 -21.80 -5.96 15.91
CA TRP A 54 -21.94 -7.25 16.59
C TRP A 54 -21.79 -8.44 15.63
N THR A 55 -22.24 -8.28 14.38
CA THR A 55 -22.01 -9.27 13.32
C THR A 55 -20.51 -9.40 13.03
N ASP A 56 -19.81 -8.28 12.87
CA ASP A 56 -18.37 -8.27 12.63
C ASP A 56 -17.59 -8.87 13.81
N VAL A 57 -17.96 -8.51 15.05
CA VAL A 57 -17.37 -9.07 16.26
C VAL A 57 -17.59 -10.58 16.34
N ALA A 58 -18.81 -11.06 16.06
CA ALA A 58 -19.12 -12.47 16.07
C ALA A 58 -18.31 -13.23 14.99
N LEU A 59 -18.22 -12.69 13.77
CA LEU A 59 -17.46 -13.30 12.68
C LEU A 59 -15.96 -13.34 12.98
N LEU A 60 -15.39 -12.26 13.55
CA LEU A 60 -13.98 -12.25 13.94
C LEU A 60 -13.70 -13.18 15.13
N ALA A 61 -14.58 -13.22 16.13
CA ALA A 61 -14.46 -14.12 17.27
C ALA A 61 -14.55 -15.58 16.81
N ALA A 62 -15.48 -15.90 15.92
CA ALA A 62 -15.59 -17.22 15.31
C ALA A 62 -14.35 -17.56 14.48
N HIS A 63 -13.85 -16.64 13.64
CA HIS A 63 -12.64 -16.83 12.85
C HIS A 63 -11.43 -17.16 13.75
N TRP A 64 -11.16 -16.32 14.75
CA TRP A 64 -10.02 -16.52 15.66
C TRP A 64 -10.19 -17.74 16.55
N GLY A 65 -11.40 -18.00 17.04
CA GLY A 65 -11.73 -19.19 17.82
C GLY A 65 -11.46 -20.47 17.03
N LEU A 66 -12.06 -20.60 15.85
CA LEU A 66 -11.86 -21.76 14.98
C LEU A 66 -10.40 -21.93 14.55
N TYR A 67 -9.73 -20.84 14.19
CA TYR A 67 -8.34 -20.85 13.78
C TYR A 67 -7.40 -21.28 14.92
N LEU A 68 -7.51 -20.69 16.10
CA LEU A 68 -6.66 -21.01 17.25
C LEU A 68 -6.97 -22.41 17.81
N THR A 69 -8.24 -22.81 17.87
CA THR A 69 -8.62 -24.18 18.23
C THR A 69 -8.02 -25.17 17.25
N GLY A 70 -8.15 -24.92 15.94
CA GLY A 70 -7.54 -25.77 14.90
C GLY A 70 -6.04 -25.93 15.09
N LEU A 71 -5.30 -24.85 15.35
CA LEU A 71 -3.87 -24.92 15.61
C LEU A 71 -3.55 -25.72 16.87
N LEU A 72 -4.25 -25.46 17.98
CA LEU A 72 -3.97 -26.12 19.27
C LEU A 72 -4.38 -27.61 19.30
N LEU A 73 -5.21 -28.05 18.36
CA LEU A 73 -5.52 -29.48 18.16
C LEU A 73 -4.36 -30.25 17.52
N VAL A 74 -3.51 -29.58 16.72
CA VAL A 74 -2.43 -30.23 15.95
C VAL A 74 -1.02 -29.76 16.34
N MET A 75 -0.90 -28.74 17.19
CA MET A 75 0.36 -28.13 17.60
C MET A 75 0.38 -27.84 19.11
N THR A 76 1.57 -27.86 19.71
CA THR A 76 1.78 -27.32 21.06
C THR A 76 1.53 -25.80 21.08
N PRO A 77 1.22 -25.20 22.25
CA PRO A 77 0.99 -23.75 22.34
C PRO A 77 2.14 -22.89 21.78
N LEU A 78 3.39 -23.29 21.98
CA LEU A 78 4.55 -22.56 21.46
C LEU A 78 4.66 -22.66 19.94
N GLN A 79 4.41 -23.85 19.38
CA GLN A 79 4.37 -24.04 17.92
C GLN A 79 3.22 -23.27 17.28
N ALA A 80 2.04 -23.27 17.91
CA ALA A 80 0.89 -22.49 17.45
C ALA A 80 1.20 -20.98 17.45
N LEU A 81 1.82 -20.46 18.52
CA LEU A 81 2.25 -19.07 18.57
C LEU A 81 3.24 -18.73 17.45
N ALA A 82 4.28 -19.56 17.26
CA ALA A 82 5.25 -19.38 16.18
C ALA A 82 4.58 -19.41 14.81
N PHE A 83 3.63 -20.33 14.60
CA PHE A 83 2.85 -20.43 13.37
C PHE A 83 2.04 -19.15 13.11
N VAL A 84 1.35 -18.61 14.11
CA VAL A 84 0.59 -17.36 13.97
C VAL A 84 1.50 -16.19 13.59
N VAL A 85 2.67 -16.08 14.22
CA VAL A 85 3.65 -15.02 13.91
C VAL A 85 4.11 -15.13 12.45
N VAL A 86 4.51 -16.33 12.01
CA VAL A 86 4.95 -16.56 10.62
C VAL A 86 3.80 -16.32 9.64
N HIS A 87 2.59 -16.81 9.94
CA HIS A 87 1.42 -16.63 9.09
C HIS A 87 1.09 -15.14 8.92
N LEU A 88 1.06 -14.35 9.99
CA LEU A 88 0.81 -12.91 9.90
C LEU A 88 1.91 -12.18 9.13
N ALA A 89 3.17 -12.62 9.24
CA ALA A 89 4.29 -12.07 8.50
C ALA A 89 4.19 -12.35 7.00
N VAL A 90 3.89 -13.61 6.64
CA VAL A 90 3.66 -14.02 5.25
C VAL A 90 2.45 -13.30 4.67
N LEU A 91 1.34 -13.21 5.42
CA LEU A 91 0.16 -12.43 5.02
C LEU A 91 0.54 -10.97 4.73
N GLY A 92 1.35 -10.36 5.59
CA GLY A 92 1.83 -9.00 5.40
C GLY A 92 2.64 -8.83 4.11
N VAL A 93 3.57 -9.75 3.84
CA VAL A 93 4.36 -9.76 2.59
C VAL A 93 3.47 -9.97 1.37
N CYS A 94 2.56 -10.94 1.38
CA CYS A 94 1.67 -11.22 0.26
C CYS A 94 0.72 -10.05 -0.02
N MET A 95 0.04 -9.52 1.01
CA MET A 95 -0.93 -8.45 0.85
C MET A 95 -0.25 -7.12 0.57
N ALA A 96 0.53 -6.59 1.52
CA ALA A 96 1.13 -5.27 1.35
C ALA A 96 2.19 -5.26 0.24
N GLY A 97 2.89 -6.38 0.02
CA GLY A 97 3.82 -6.53 -1.09
C GLY A 97 3.14 -6.53 -2.46
N ALA A 98 1.90 -7.01 -2.60
CA ALA A 98 1.16 -6.90 -3.86
C ALA A 98 0.48 -5.52 -4.05
N PHE A 99 -0.02 -4.89 -2.98
CA PHE A 99 -0.73 -3.60 -3.09
C PHE A 99 0.21 -2.39 -3.18
N ALA A 100 1.26 -2.33 -2.36
CA ALA A 100 2.11 -1.15 -2.29
C ALA A 100 2.82 -0.80 -3.62
N PRO A 101 3.27 -1.76 -4.45
CA PRO A 101 3.79 -1.49 -5.77
C PRO A 101 2.86 -0.71 -6.69
N ASN A 102 1.54 -0.66 -6.43
CA ASN A 102 0.62 0.10 -7.28
C ASN A 102 0.37 1.54 -6.81
N HIS A 103 0.70 1.91 -5.56
CA HIS A 103 0.33 3.21 -4.99
C HIS A 103 1.48 3.98 -4.33
N VAL A 104 2.42 3.30 -3.68
CA VAL A 104 3.40 3.99 -2.83
C VAL A 104 4.43 4.74 -3.69
N GLY A 105 4.47 6.06 -3.54
CA GLY A 105 5.34 6.93 -4.33
C GLY A 105 4.69 7.51 -5.58
N MET A 106 3.41 7.23 -5.81
CA MET A 106 2.56 8.00 -6.72
C MET A 106 2.24 9.38 -6.10
N PRO A 107 1.87 10.38 -6.92
CA PRO A 107 1.38 11.67 -6.47
C PRO A 107 0.34 11.55 -5.35
N VAL A 108 0.56 12.32 -4.27
CA VAL A 108 -0.41 12.47 -3.19
C VAL A 108 -1.19 13.74 -3.44
N ILE A 109 -2.52 13.64 -3.46
CA ILE A 109 -3.39 14.77 -3.77
C ILE A 109 -3.52 15.66 -2.55
N ASP A 110 -3.24 16.96 -2.71
CA ASP A 110 -3.38 17.94 -1.64
C ASP A 110 -4.83 18.05 -1.17
N ARG A 111 -5.03 18.38 0.12
CA ARG A 111 -6.34 18.40 0.78
C ARG A 111 -7.38 19.33 0.13
N GLY A 112 -6.98 20.25 -0.75
CA GLY A 112 -7.85 21.15 -1.50
C GLY A 112 -7.88 20.93 -3.02
N ALA A 113 -7.04 20.04 -3.55
CA ALA A 113 -6.94 19.83 -4.99
C ALA A 113 -8.16 19.06 -5.52
N ARG A 114 -8.78 19.57 -6.59
CA ARG A 114 -9.90 18.93 -7.28
C ARG A 114 -9.40 18.29 -8.56
N LEU A 115 -9.22 16.97 -8.52
CA LEU A 115 -9.07 16.14 -9.71
C LEU A 115 -10.40 15.48 -10.05
N ASP A 116 -10.68 15.40 -11.35
CA ASP A 116 -11.74 14.56 -11.88
C ASP A 116 -11.49 13.09 -11.57
N PHE A 117 -12.51 12.26 -11.78
CA PHE A 117 -12.44 10.85 -11.43
C PHE A 117 -11.30 10.11 -12.17
N LEU A 118 -11.17 10.31 -13.49
CA LEU A 118 -10.17 9.64 -14.31
C LEU A 118 -8.77 10.03 -13.86
N SER A 119 -8.48 11.34 -13.79
CA SER A 119 -7.17 11.85 -13.39
C SER A 119 -6.80 11.36 -12.00
N ARG A 120 -7.75 11.30 -11.05
CA ARG A 120 -7.49 10.75 -9.73
C ARG A 120 -7.06 9.29 -9.79
N GLN A 121 -7.78 8.45 -10.53
CA GLN A 121 -7.45 7.02 -10.58
C GLN A 121 -6.13 6.75 -11.29
N VAL A 122 -5.89 7.43 -12.42
CA VAL A 122 -4.69 7.23 -13.25
C VAL A 122 -3.45 7.81 -12.59
N LEU A 123 -3.50 9.04 -12.07
CA LEU A 123 -2.32 9.72 -11.55
C LEU A 123 -1.90 9.25 -10.16
N THR A 124 -2.82 8.69 -9.36
CA THR A 124 -2.50 8.18 -8.00
C THR A 124 -2.24 6.67 -7.94
N SER A 125 -2.22 6.03 -9.11
CA SER A 125 -1.98 4.61 -9.25
C SER A 125 -0.93 4.35 -10.35
N ARG A 126 -0.32 3.18 -10.31
CA ARG A 126 0.48 2.67 -11.43
C ARG A 126 0.20 1.20 -11.61
N ASN A 127 0.44 0.74 -12.81
CA ASN A 127 0.45 -0.68 -13.12
C ASN A 127 1.83 -1.29 -12.95
N VAL A 128 1.86 -2.61 -12.79
CA VAL A 128 3.08 -3.39 -12.65
C VAL A 128 3.18 -4.43 -13.77
N SER A 129 4.22 -4.31 -14.58
CA SER A 129 4.53 -5.22 -15.68
C SER A 129 5.47 -6.34 -15.24
N GLY A 130 5.46 -7.45 -16.00
CA GLY A 130 6.36 -8.59 -15.78
C GLY A 130 5.78 -9.96 -16.15
N GLY A 131 4.72 -10.00 -16.97
CA GLY A 131 4.14 -11.23 -17.52
C GLY A 131 3.46 -12.13 -16.47
N ALA A 132 3.28 -13.39 -16.83
CA ALA A 132 2.50 -14.36 -16.05
C ALA A 132 3.03 -14.56 -14.62
N TRP A 133 4.34 -14.47 -14.42
CA TRP A 133 4.94 -14.56 -13.08
C TRP A 133 4.51 -13.42 -12.17
N VAL A 134 4.52 -12.18 -12.66
CA VAL A 134 4.06 -11.01 -11.89
C VAL A 134 2.55 -11.04 -11.71
N ASP A 135 1.80 -11.44 -12.74
CA ASP A 135 0.35 -11.62 -12.63
C ASP A 135 0.00 -12.62 -11.51
N PHE A 136 0.73 -13.74 -11.41
CA PHE A 136 0.56 -14.72 -10.33
C PHE A 136 1.00 -14.16 -8.97
N ALA A 137 2.22 -13.63 -8.87
CA ALA A 137 2.79 -13.14 -7.61
C ALA A 137 1.98 -11.99 -6.99
N MET A 138 1.35 -11.16 -7.82
CA MET A 138 0.48 -10.06 -7.37
C MET A 138 -0.99 -10.45 -7.29
N GLY A 139 -1.37 -11.70 -7.58
CA GLY A 139 -2.77 -12.15 -7.54
C GLY A 139 -3.68 -11.40 -8.52
N GLY A 140 -3.15 -10.93 -9.64
CA GLY A 140 -3.84 -10.10 -10.63
C GLY A 140 -4.10 -8.65 -10.19
N LEU A 141 -3.44 -8.17 -9.14
CA LEU A 141 -3.53 -6.79 -8.64
C LEU A 141 -2.54 -5.83 -9.31
N ASN A 142 -1.92 -6.24 -10.40
CA ASN A 142 -0.89 -5.47 -11.09
C ASN A 142 -1.46 -4.49 -12.15
N ARG A 143 -2.78 -4.45 -12.32
CA ARG A 143 -3.52 -3.56 -13.22
C ARG A 143 -4.46 -2.63 -12.45
N GLN A 144 -3.87 -1.87 -11.54
CA GLN A 144 -4.61 -1.08 -10.56
C GLN A 144 -5.32 0.13 -11.18
N VAL A 145 -4.74 0.73 -12.22
CA VAL A 145 -5.37 1.85 -12.94
C VAL A 145 -6.73 1.39 -13.49
N GLU A 146 -6.77 0.27 -14.22
CA GLU A 146 -8.02 -0.26 -14.78
C GLU A 146 -8.96 -0.76 -13.70
N HIS A 147 -8.44 -1.37 -12.63
CA HIS A 147 -9.28 -1.79 -11.49
C HIS A 147 -9.99 -0.59 -10.85
N HIS A 148 -9.30 0.54 -10.68
CA HIS A 148 -9.90 1.73 -10.10
C HIS A 148 -10.90 2.42 -11.02
N LEU A 149 -10.65 2.40 -12.33
CA LEU A 149 -11.59 2.94 -13.32
C LEU A 149 -12.84 2.05 -13.46
N PHE A 150 -12.67 0.73 -13.34
CA PHE A 150 -13.72 -0.26 -13.54
C PHE A 150 -13.76 -1.28 -12.39
N PRO A 151 -14.13 -0.88 -11.16
CA PRO A 151 -14.01 -1.73 -9.97
C PRO A 151 -14.89 -2.98 -10.01
N SER A 152 -15.99 -2.94 -10.76
CA SER A 152 -16.88 -4.08 -10.98
C SER A 152 -16.43 -5.02 -12.09
N MET A 153 -15.35 -4.68 -12.83
CA MET A 153 -14.86 -5.50 -13.93
C MET A 153 -14.16 -6.76 -13.39
N PRO A 154 -14.46 -7.94 -13.95
CA PRO A 154 -13.70 -9.14 -13.63
C PRO A 154 -12.22 -8.97 -13.93
N ARG A 155 -11.34 -9.34 -12.99
CA ARG A 155 -9.88 -9.23 -13.11
C ARG A 155 -9.31 -9.77 -14.44
N PRO A 156 -9.78 -10.92 -15.00
CA PRO A 156 -9.28 -11.42 -16.29
C PRO A 156 -9.53 -10.49 -17.48
N ASN A 157 -10.43 -9.50 -17.37
CA ASN A 157 -10.71 -8.53 -18.43
C ASN A 157 -9.82 -7.29 -18.35
N LEU A 158 -9.19 -7.01 -17.20
CA LEU A 158 -8.30 -5.85 -17.03
C LEU A 158 -7.16 -5.82 -18.06
N PRO A 159 -6.49 -6.94 -18.43
CA PRO A 159 -5.47 -6.93 -19.48
C PRO A 159 -5.99 -6.51 -20.86
N ARG A 160 -7.28 -6.75 -21.14
CA ARG A 160 -7.91 -6.38 -22.42
C ARG A 160 -8.25 -4.89 -22.47
N VAL A 161 -8.58 -4.30 -21.31
CA VAL A 161 -8.94 -2.89 -21.19
C VAL A 161 -7.72 -1.98 -21.04
N GLN A 162 -6.63 -2.51 -20.47
CA GLN A 162 -5.37 -1.80 -20.29
C GLN A 162 -4.87 -1.04 -21.55
N PRO A 163 -4.78 -1.66 -22.75
CA PRO A 163 -4.32 -0.93 -23.94
C PRO A 163 -5.27 0.21 -24.35
N ILE A 164 -6.58 0.07 -24.11
CA ILE A 164 -7.57 1.10 -24.43
C ILE A 164 -7.41 2.30 -23.50
N VAL A 165 -7.28 2.05 -22.19
CA VAL A 165 -7.06 3.10 -21.19
C VAL A 165 -5.74 3.82 -21.44
N ARG A 166 -4.68 3.08 -21.77
CA ARG A 166 -3.38 3.69 -22.11
C ARG A 166 -3.48 4.60 -23.33
N ALA A 167 -4.08 4.12 -24.42
CA ALA A 167 -4.26 4.91 -25.63
C ALA A 167 -5.06 6.20 -25.37
N PHE A 168 -6.13 6.10 -24.57
CA PHE A 168 -6.90 7.27 -24.13
C PHE A 168 -6.04 8.25 -23.33
N CYS A 169 -5.24 7.76 -22.38
CA CYS A 169 -4.35 8.62 -21.60
C CYS A 169 -3.33 9.32 -22.49
N ASP A 170 -2.74 8.61 -23.46
CA ASP A 170 -1.77 9.16 -24.40
C ASP A 170 -2.40 10.25 -25.29
N GLU A 171 -3.61 10.02 -25.82
CA GLU A 171 -4.36 11.00 -26.64
C GLU A 171 -4.67 12.30 -25.87
N HIS A 172 -4.95 12.18 -24.57
CA HIS A 172 -5.31 13.31 -23.71
C HIS A 172 -4.14 13.89 -22.89
N GLY A 173 -2.91 13.42 -23.11
CA GLY A 173 -1.72 13.90 -22.38
C GLY A 173 -1.74 13.58 -20.87
N ILE A 174 -2.44 12.52 -20.46
CA ILE A 174 -2.53 12.06 -19.07
C ILE A 174 -1.39 11.07 -18.80
N ALA A 175 -0.58 11.33 -17.77
CA ALA A 175 0.54 10.46 -17.43
C ALA A 175 0.08 9.07 -16.93
N TYR A 176 0.11 8.07 -17.81
CA TYR A 176 -0.14 6.68 -17.47
C TYR A 176 1.17 6.01 -16.99
N THR A 177 1.22 5.60 -15.72
CA THR A 177 2.44 5.02 -15.14
C THR A 177 2.39 3.49 -15.11
N GLU A 178 3.40 2.85 -15.68
CA GLU A 178 3.64 1.41 -15.56
C GLU A 178 5.13 1.15 -15.31
N GLN A 179 5.44 0.22 -14.40
CA GLN A 179 6.81 -0.15 -14.06
C GLN A 179 6.95 -1.66 -13.90
N THR A 180 8.16 -2.21 -14.03
CA THR A 180 8.42 -3.60 -13.62
C THR A 180 8.26 -3.74 -12.11
N LEU A 181 7.99 -4.94 -11.60
CA LEU A 181 7.87 -5.18 -10.15
C LEU A 181 9.09 -4.65 -9.36
N VAL A 182 10.30 -4.96 -9.84
CA VAL A 182 11.55 -4.45 -9.25
C VAL A 182 11.63 -2.93 -9.37
N GLY A 183 11.22 -2.36 -10.51
CA GLY A 183 11.14 -0.91 -10.72
C GLY A 183 10.23 -0.23 -9.70
N SER A 184 9.04 -0.78 -9.47
CA SER A 184 8.09 -0.25 -8.48
C SER A 184 8.67 -0.25 -7.07
N TYR A 185 9.31 -1.35 -6.63
CA TYR A 185 9.97 -1.39 -5.31
C TYR A 185 11.13 -0.40 -5.21
N ARG A 186 11.96 -0.24 -6.25
CA ARG A 186 13.02 0.79 -6.26
C ARG A 186 12.43 2.19 -6.15
N SER A 187 11.34 2.48 -6.87
CA SER A 187 10.63 3.75 -6.76
C SER A 187 10.04 3.97 -5.37
N ILE A 188 9.51 2.93 -4.71
CA ILE A 188 9.02 3.01 -3.31
C ILE A 188 10.15 3.42 -2.38
N ILE A 189 11.25 2.65 -2.37
CA ILE A 189 12.38 2.87 -1.48
C ILE A 189 12.96 4.28 -1.71
N GLY A 190 13.14 4.65 -2.99
CA GLY A 190 13.63 5.98 -3.37
C GLY A 190 12.70 7.10 -2.91
N HIS A 191 11.39 6.98 -3.14
CA HIS A 191 10.41 7.99 -2.71
C HIS A 191 10.39 8.15 -1.19
N LEU A 192 10.31 7.05 -0.45
CA LEU A 192 10.26 7.05 1.02
C LEU A 192 11.53 7.63 1.65
N ASN A 193 12.70 7.31 1.09
CA ASN A 193 13.95 7.93 1.50
C ASN A 193 13.98 9.43 1.16
N ARG A 194 13.49 9.86 -0.02
CA ARG A 194 13.39 11.30 -0.35
C ARG A 194 12.52 12.07 0.63
N VAL A 195 11.35 11.55 0.99
CA VAL A 195 10.47 12.16 2.01
C VAL A 195 11.19 12.25 3.36
N GLY A 196 11.90 11.19 3.74
CA GLY A 196 12.68 11.15 4.98
C GLY A 196 13.86 12.12 5.01
N LEU A 197 14.56 12.28 3.87
CA LEU A 197 15.74 13.11 3.73
C LEU A 197 15.39 14.59 3.58
N LYS A 198 14.39 14.96 2.77
CA LYS A 198 13.90 16.35 2.63
C LYS A 198 13.32 16.92 3.93
N ALA A 199 12.83 16.06 4.82
CA ALA A 199 12.46 16.46 6.17
C ALA A 199 13.67 16.76 7.09
N GLY A 200 14.85 16.25 6.73
CA GLY A 200 16.09 16.42 7.48
C GLY A 200 17.05 17.46 6.94
N ASP A 201 16.75 18.09 5.80
CA ASP A 201 17.59 19.11 5.15
C ASP A 201 17.13 20.54 5.57
N PRO A 202 17.90 21.22 6.44
CA PRO A 202 17.58 22.57 6.90
C PRO A 202 17.78 23.66 5.83
N PHE A 203 18.33 23.34 4.65
CA PHE A 203 18.65 24.32 3.60
C PHE A 203 17.71 24.28 2.39
N THR A 204 16.61 23.52 2.46
CA THR A 204 15.62 23.48 1.37
C THR A 204 14.82 24.79 1.34
N CYS A 205 15.24 25.75 0.51
CA CYS A 205 14.52 27.00 0.26
C CYS A 205 13.23 26.72 -0.54
N GLN A 206 12.07 26.94 0.07
CA GLN A 206 10.74 26.64 -0.49
C GLN A 206 10.44 27.40 -1.79
N SER A 207 11.06 28.57 -1.97
CA SER A 207 10.84 29.48 -3.11
C SER A 207 11.38 28.93 -4.43
N ALA A 208 12.46 28.14 -4.41
CA ALA A 208 13.08 27.62 -5.63
C ALA A 208 12.32 26.42 -6.24
N ALA A 209 11.52 25.71 -5.44
CA ALA A 209 10.74 24.56 -5.90
C ALA A 209 9.48 24.95 -6.68
N HIS A 210 8.92 26.15 -6.45
CA HIS A 210 7.76 26.67 -7.18
C HIS A 210 8.11 27.31 -8.54
N LEU A 211 9.39 27.60 -8.81
CA LEU A 211 9.85 28.27 -10.03
C LEU A 211 10.32 27.30 -11.13
N ARG A 212 10.15 25.99 -10.94
CA ARG A 212 10.54 24.94 -11.90
C ARG A 212 9.38 24.05 -12.34
N ALA A 213 8.15 24.44 -12.06
CA ALA A 213 6.94 23.83 -12.60
C ALA A 213 6.49 24.60 -13.86
#